data_AF-A0AAD6LVU4-F1
#
_entry.id   AF-A0AAD6LVU4-F1
#
_cell.length_a   1.000
_cell.length_b   1.000
_cell.length_c   1.000
_cell.angle_alpha   90.00
_cell.angle_beta   90.00
_cell.angle_gamma   90.00
#
_symmetry.space_group_name_H-M   'P 1'
#
loop_
_entity.id
_entity.type
_entity.pdbx_description
1 polymer ?
#
loop_
_entity_poly.entity_id
_entity_poly.type
_entity_poly.pdbx_seq_one_letter_code
_entity_poly.pdbx_strand_id
1 'polypeptide(L)' 'MIFFLALSCRKKKAVHKSSTTDDKKLQSTLKRIGVNTIPAIEEVNIFKDDLVIQFVNPKVQASVVANTWVITGTPQTRSV' A
#
# COMPACT_ATOMS: atom_id res chain seq x y z
N MET A 1 -18.91 -8.90 -48.75
CA MET A 1 -18.46 -7.83 -47.84
C MET A 1 -18.90 -8.19 -46.43
N ILE A 2 -18.16 -9.06 -45.75
CA ILE A 2 -18.45 -9.47 -44.36
C ILE A 2 -17.47 -8.69 -43.48
N PHE A 3 -17.99 -7.71 -42.76
CA PHE A 3 -17.24 -6.76 -41.96
C PHE A 3 -16.63 -7.45 -40.73
N PHE A 4 -15.34 -7.22 -40.59
CA PHE A 4 -14.43 -7.63 -39.54
C PHE A 4 -14.88 -7.06 -38.18
N LEU A 5 -15.23 -7.93 -37.21
CA LEU A 5 -15.23 -7.54 -35.79
C LEU A 5 -14.22 -8.42 -35.06
N ALA A 6 -12.94 -8.09 -35.22
CA ALA A 6 -11.89 -8.60 -34.36
C ALA A 6 -12.06 -7.99 -32.97
N LEU A 7 -12.69 -8.74 -32.06
CA LEU A 7 -12.56 -8.52 -30.63
C LEU A 7 -11.08 -8.71 -30.26
N SER A 8 -10.36 -7.60 -30.15
CA SER A 8 -9.00 -7.58 -29.60
C SER A 8 -9.06 -7.91 -28.11
N CYS A 9 -8.84 -9.18 -27.77
CA CYS A 9 -8.64 -9.60 -26.39
C CYS A 9 -7.28 -9.04 -25.91
N ARG A 10 -7.32 -8.01 -25.07
CA ARG A 10 -6.14 -7.40 -24.45
C ARG A 10 -5.53 -8.41 -23.47
N LYS A 11 -4.55 -9.22 -23.91
CA LYS A 11 -3.67 -9.97 -22.99
C LYS A 11 -3.03 -8.97 -22.03
N LYS A 12 -3.44 -8.98 -20.75
CA LYS A 12 -2.72 -8.27 -19.69
C LYS A 12 -1.32 -8.87 -19.62
N LYS A 13 -0.32 -8.07 -19.97
CA LYS A 13 1.08 -8.41 -19.72
C LYS A 13 1.24 -8.42 -18.20
N ALA A 14 1.37 -9.61 -17.61
CA ALA A 14 1.74 -9.75 -16.21
C ALA A 14 3.18 -9.25 -16.08
N VAL A 15 3.32 -7.98 -15.71
CA VAL A 15 4.62 -7.39 -15.39
C VAL A 15 5.02 -7.95 -14.03
N HIS A 16 5.97 -8.87 -14.02
CA HIS A 16 6.75 -9.17 -12.81
C HIS A 16 7.51 -7.90 -12.44
N LYS A 17 6.94 -7.09 -11.55
CA LYS A 17 7.64 -5.95 -10.95
C LYS A 17 8.71 -6.52 -10.03
N SER A 18 9.97 -6.20 -10.31
CA SER A 18 11.09 -6.48 -9.41
C SER A 18 10.95 -5.58 -8.18
N SER A 19 10.36 -6.13 -7.12
CA SER A 19 10.02 -5.44 -5.86
C SER A 19 11.17 -4.61 -5.27
N THR A 20 12.41 -5.05 -5.42
CA THR A 20 13.57 -4.47 -4.73
C THR A 20 13.98 -3.05 -5.17
N THR A 21 13.67 -2.65 -6.41
CA THR A 21 14.02 -1.29 -6.89
C THR A 21 12.94 -0.27 -6.53
N ASP A 22 11.67 -0.70 -6.54
CA ASP A 22 10.54 0.16 -6.21
C ASP A 22 10.55 0.55 -4.73
N ASP A 23 10.92 -0.37 -3.83
CA ASP A 23 11.04 -0.08 -2.40
C ASP A 23 12.04 1.05 -2.10
N LYS A 24 13.19 1.08 -2.79
CA LYS A 24 14.19 2.16 -2.61
C LYS A 24 13.67 3.52 -3.07
N LYS A 25 12.91 3.54 -4.17
CA LYS A 25 12.28 4.76 -4.69
C LYS A 25 11.14 5.24 -3.82
N LEU A 26 10.38 4.31 -3.23
CA LEU A 26 9.32 4.64 -2.28
C LEU A 26 9.92 5.31 -1.04
N GLN A 27 10.97 4.72 -0.46
CA GLN A 27 11.66 5.28 0.70
C GLN A 27 12.26 6.66 0.43
N SER A 28 12.83 6.91 -0.76
CA SER A 28 13.35 8.24 -1.11
C SER A 28 12.24 9.29 -1.26
N THR A 29 11.08 8.88 -1.80
CA THR A 29 9.91 9.75 -1.93
C THR A 29 9.32 10.10 -0.57
N LEU A 30 9.20 9.11 0.32
CA LEU A 30 8.71 9.30 1.69
C LEU A 30 9.61 10.27 2.47
N LYS A 31 10.94 10.10 2.39
CA LYS A 31 11.89 11.07 2.98
C LYS A 31 11.71 12.49 2.44
N ARG A 32 11.41 12.63 1.14
CA ARG A 32 11.21 13.95 0.51
C ARG A 32 9.96 14.67 1.01
N ILE A 33 8.90 13.93 1.31
CA ILE A 33 7.64 14.46 1.84
C ILE A 33 7.77 14.81 3.35
N GLY A 34 8.89 14.44 3.98
CA GLY A 34 9.16 14.74 5.39
C GLY A 34 8.37 13.85 6.35
N VAL A 35 8.06 12.62 5.95
CA VAL A 35 7.53 11.64 6.91
C VAL A 35 8.64 11.15 7.83
N ASN A 36 8.34 11.08 9.13
CA ASN A 36 9.25 10.62 10.16
C ASN A 36 8.86 9.22 10.64
N THR A 37 9.84 8.39 10.96
CA THR A 37 9.57 7.08 11.57
C THR A 37 9.17 7.27 13.03
N ILE A 38 8.03 6.71 13.44
CA ILE A 38 7.56 6.77 14.83
C ILE A 38 7.87 5.41 15.49
N PRO A 39 8.82 5.35 16.44
CA PRO A 39 9.09 4.13 17.20
C PRO A 39 8.00 3.88 18.25
N ALA A 40 7.94 2.65 18.76
CA ALA A 40 7.06 2.23 19.87
C ALA A 40 5.54 2.16 19.58
N ILE A 41 5.14 1.89 18.32
CA ILE A 41 3.76 1.53 18.01
C ILE A 41 3.57 0.03 18.17
N GLU A 42 2.70 -0.36 19.09
CA GLU A 42 2.36 -1.77 19.35
C GLU A 42 1.33 -2.27 18.33
N GLU A 43 0.27 -1.50 18.08
CA GLU A 43 -0.81 -1.92 17.19
C GLU A 43 -1.41 -0.75 16.41
N VAL A 44 -1.86 -1.02 15.18
CA VAL A 44 -2.66 -0.09 14.38
C VAL A 44 -3.93 -0.80 13.93
N ASN A 45 -5.07 -0.20 14.26
CA ASN A 45 -6.38 -0.69 13.84
C ASN A 45 -6.98 0.29 12.82
N ILE A 46 -7.35 -0.25 11.66
CA ILE A 46 -8.08 0.49 10.64
C ILE A 46 -9.51 -0.06 10.63
N PHE A 47 -10.44 0.80 11.05
CA PHE A 47 -11.87 0.50 11.00
C PHE A 47 -12.41 0.94 9.64
N LYS A 48 -12.98 -0.01 8.91
CA LYS A 48 -13.66 0.26 7.65
C LYS A 48 -14.99 -0.49 7.64
N ASP A 49 -16.08 0.25 7.74
CA ASP A 49 -17.44 -0.32 7.77
C ASP A 49 -17.51 -1.40 8.87
N ASP A 50 -17.78 -2.67 8.52
CA ASP A 50 -17.83 -3.82 9.43
C ASP A 50 -16.52 -4.64 9.48
N LEU A 51 -15.44 -4.13 8.87
CA LEU A 51 -14.14 -4.78 8.80
C LEU A 51 -13.13 -4.04 9.67
N VAL A 52 -12.40 -4.81 10.47
CA VAL A 52 -11.24 -4.34 11.23
C VAL A 52 -10.00 -4.90 10.59
N ILE A 53 -9.11 -4.02 10.13
CA ILE A 53 -7.78 -4.40 9.67
C ILE A 53 -6.80 -4.05 10.78
N GLN A 54 -6.27 -5.07 11.44
CA GLN A 54 -5.32 -4.96 12.54
C GLN A 54 -3.89 -5.21 12.05
N PHE A 55 -2.97 -4.38 12.51
CA PHE A 55 -1.53 -4.57 12.31
C PHE A 55 -0.87 -4.68 13.69
N VAL A 56 -0.17 -5.79 13.92
CA VAL A 56 0.59 -6.04 15.16
C VAL A 56 2.07 -5.73 14.90
N ASN A 57 2.65 -4.88 15.73
CA ASN A 57 4.01 -4.32 15.61
C ASN A 57 4.37 -3.80 14.21
N PRO A 58 3.56 -2.92 13.59
CA PRO A 58 3.87 -2.39 12.26
C PRO A 58 5.05 -1.40 12.28
N LYS A 59 5.69 -1.23 11.13
CA LYS A 59 6.57 -0.09 10.88
C LYS A 59 5.73 1.10 10.47
N VAL A 60 5.68 2.13 11.32
CA VAL A 60 4.90 3.33 11.07
C VAL A 60 5.83 4.50 10.75
N GLN A 61 5.52 5.18 9.66
CA GLN A 61 6.12 6.45 9.27
C GLN A 61 4.98 7.45 9.12
N ALA A 62 5.08 8.63 9.70
CA ALA A 62 4.03 9.62 9.58
C ALA A 62 4.57 11.05 9.59
N SER A 63 3.80 11.93 8.98
CA SER A 63 3.92 13.37 9.17
C SER A 63 2.69 13.81 9.95
N VAL A 64 2.89 14.10 11.25
CA VAL A 64 1.82 14.59 12.13
C VAL A 64 1.30 15.93 11.66
N VAL A 65 2.17 16.80 11.13
CA VAL A 65 1.80 18.12 10.60
C VAL A 65 0.88 18.00 9.39
N ALA A 66 1.08 16.99 8.54
CA ALA A 66 0.30 16.77 7.32
C ALA A 66 -0.78 15.69 7.46
N ASN A 67 -1.05 15.21 8.68
CA ASN A 67 -1.98 14.11 8.96
C ASN A 67 -1.79 12.88 8.03
N THR A 68 -0.56 12.63 7.59
CA THR A 68 -0.26 11.57 6.61
C THR A 68 0.42 10.42 7.34
N TRP A 69 -0.17 9.23 7.25
CA TRP A 69 0.30 8.02 7.92
C TRP A 69 0.64 6.94 6.90
N VAL A 70 1.79 6.32 7.07
CA VAL A 70 2.31 5.24 6.24
C VAL A 70 2.57 4.05 7.16
N ILE A 71 1.80 2.99 6.96
CA ILE A 71 1.85 1.78 7.78
C ILE A 71 2.39 0.67 6.88
N THR A 72 3.48 0.03 7.30
CA THR A 72 4.08 -1.11 6.60
C THR A 72 4.10 -2.30 7.54
N GLY A 73 3.41 -3.37 7.16
CA GLY A 73 3.31 -4.60 7.96
C GLY A 73 2.31 -5.57 7.34
N THR A 74 2.18 -6.74 7.95
CA THR A 74 1.19 -7.74 7.54
C THR A 74 -0.18 -7.38 8.14
N PRO A 75 -1.20 -7.10 7.32
CA PRO A 75 -2.55 -6.86 7.83
C PRO A 75 -3.21 -8.16 8.26
N GLN A 76 -3.94 -8.12 9.37
CA GLN A 76 -4.91 -9.14 9.77
C GLN A 76 -6.31 -8.56 9.66
N THR A 77 -7.11 -9.06 8.73
CA THR A 77 -8.51 -8.62 8.58
C THR A 77 -9.41 -9.50 9.45
N ARG A 78 -10.22 -8.86 10.29
CA ARG A 78 -11.27 -9.47 11.10
C ARG A 78 -12.60 -8.88 10.65
N SER A 79 -13.57 -9.72 10.34
CA SER A 79 -14.97 -9.29 10.25
C SER A 79 -15.53 -9.15 11.65
N VAL A 80 -16.17 -8.02 11.93
CA VAL A 80 -16.96 -7.83 13.15
C VAL A 80 -18.28 -8.58 13.03
#